data_AF-A0AAX7SMW9-F1
#
_entry.id   AF-A0AAX7SMW9-F1
#
_cell.length_a   1.000
_cell.length_b   1.000
_cell.length_c   1.000
_cell.angle_alpha   90.00
_cell.angle_beta   90.00
_cell.angle_gamma   90.00
#
_symmetry.space_group_name_H-M   'P 1'
#
loop_
_entity.id
_entity.type
_entity.pdbx_description
1 polymer ?
#
loop_
_entity_poly.entity_id
_entity_poly.type
_entity_poly.pdbx_seq_one_letter_code
_entity_poly.pdbx_strand_id
1 'polypeptide(L)'
;MARNLLKNPSGEDELKFWELIENGGSQWKVEDMPGDCGHDFCSEGVTKYFATSFELCLKRQVIDLLAEGFSSEQLDAQPPVTVQDWYCGRTDCGCTYQMTVCLLDENHEVIQEFRPDSVTLDPDCDDCSWKEVNHTFSDYGPGMRFISFEHGGQDTKFWDGWFGVRVTGSSVTIEV
;
A
#
# COMPACT_ATOMS: atom_id res chain seq x y z
N MET A 1 1.01 11.99 18.62
CA MET A 1 0.72 11.72 17.20
C MET A 1 1.22 10.33 16.92
N ALA A 2 0.39 9.46 16.36
CA ALA A 2 0.83 8.14 15.94
C ALA A 2 1.86 8.28 14.80
N ARG A 3 2.93 7.49 14.85
CA ARG A 3 3.98 7.48 13.81
C ARG A 3 3.62 6.44 12.76
N ASN A 4 4.00 6.67 11.50
CA ASN A 4 3.89 5.66 10.45
C ASN A 4 4.87 4.51 10.76
N LEU A 5 4.37 3.29 10.76
CA LEU A 5 5.14 2.07 11.00
C LEU A 5 5.68 1.45 9.70
N LEU A 6 5.12 1.83 8.54
CA LEU A 6 5.68 1.43 7.25
C LEU A 6 6.98 2.18 6.97
N LYS A 7 7.99 1.42 6.54
CA LYS A 7 9.28 1.94 6.08
C LYS A 7 9.22 2.19 4.59
N ASN A 8 9.82 3.30 4.16
CA ASN A 8 9.90 3.71 2.75
C ASN A 8 8.52 3.71 2.04
N PRO A 9 7.52 4.46 2.54
CA PRO A 9 6.16 4.45 2.01
C PRO A 9 6.01 5.12 0.63
N SER A 10 7.00 5.91 0.20
CA SER A 10 6.95 6.71 -1.03
C SER A 10 8.06 6.40 -2.04
N GLY A 11 8.99 5.49 -1.73
CA GLY A 11 10.05 5.10 -2.66
C GLY A 11 11.33 5.93 -2.61
N GLU A 12 11.52 6.76 -1.58
CA GLU A 12 12.77 7.54 -1.39
C GLU A 12 14.01 6.64 -1.35
N ASP A 13 13.87 5.43 -0.82
CA ASP A 13 14.90 4.39 -0.74
C ASP A 13 14.69 3.28 -1.79
N GLU A 14 14.17 3.62 -2.98
CA GLU A 14 13.80 2.67 -4.04
C GLU A 14 12.82 1.61 -3.49
N LEU A 15 13.07 0.31 -3.68
CA LEU A 15 12.26 -0.79 -3.16
C LEU A 15 12.75 -1.33 -1.82
N LYS A 16 13.68 -0.65 -1.12
CA LYS A 16 14.13 -1.15 0.19
C LYS A 16 12.96 -1.25 1.17
N PHE A 17 13.07 -2.21 2.08
CA PHE A 17 12.08 -2.58 3.11
C PHE A 17 10.81 -3.25 2.60
N TRP A 18 10.63 -3.35 1.29
CA TRP A 18 9.52 -4.06 0.67
C TRP A 18 9.95 -5.45 0.19
N GLU A 19 9.19 -6.47 0.56
CA GLU A 19 9.26 -7.81 -0.02
C GLU A 19 8.47 -7.81 -1.33
N LEU A 20 9.10 -8.20 -2.44
CA LEU A 20 8.42 -8.31 -3.74
C LEU A 20 7.78 -9.69 -3.84
N ILE A 21 6.45 -9.73 -3.79
CA ILE A 21 5.67 -10.97 -3.88
C ILE A 21 5.47 -11.35 -5.34
N GLU A 22 5.10 -10.37 -6.15
CA GLU A 22 5.00 -10.50 -7.61
C GLU A 22 5.71 -9.32 -8.26
N ASN A 23 6.41 -9.57 -9.36
CA ASN A 23 7.21 -8.56 -10.05
C ASN A 23 7.18 -8.79 -11.57
N GLY A 24 5.97 -8.90 -12.11
CA GLY A 24 5.73 -9.21 -13.52
C GLY A 24 6.11 -8.09 -14.49
N GLY A 25 6.13 -8.43 -15.78
CA GLY A 25 6.39 -7.49 -16.87
C GLY A 25 7.74 -6.78 -16.76
N SER A 26 7.73 -5.46 -16.94
CA SER A 26 8.89 -4.58 -16.76
C SER A 26 9.20 -4.26 -15.28
N GLN A 27 8.61 -5.00 -14.34
CA GLN A 27 8.85 -4.93 -12.89
C GLN A 27 8.39 -3.62 -12.23
N TRP A 28 8.47 -3.55 -10.90
CA TRP A 28 8.29 -2.31 -10.15
C TRP A 28 9.35 -1.27 -10.53
N LYS A 29 8.93 -0.01 -10.61
CA LYS A 29 9.82 1.15 -10.76
C LYS A 29 9.42 2.26 -9.82
N VAL A 30 10.40 2.99 -9.30
CA VAL A 30 10.17 4.24 -8.59
C VAL A 30 10.35 5.40 -9.55
N GLU A 31 9.44 6.36 -9.51
CA GLU A 31 9.47 7.57 -10.33
C GLU A 31 9.18 8.80 -9.48
N ASP A 32 9.69 9.95 -9.93
CA ASP A 32 9.45 11.25 -9.30
C ASP A 32 8.07 11.80 -9.70
N MET A 33 7.45 12.58 -8.80
CA MET A 33 6.21 13.31 -9.07
C MET A 33 6.45 14.68 -9.73
N PRO A 34 5.51 15.14 -10.58
CA PRO A 34 4.41 14.37 -11.16
C PRO A 34 4.91 13.41 -12.24
N GLY A 35 4.29 12.23 -12.29
CA GLY A 35 4.56 11.24 -13.34
C GLY A 35 3.98 11.64 -14.70
N ASP A 36 4.52 11.07 -15.78
CA ASP A 36 3.96 11.23 -17.13
C ASP A 36 2.46 10.88 -17.17
N CYS A 37 1.65 11.74 -17.81
CA CYS A 37 0.19 11.56 -17.88
C CYS A 37 -0.49 11.38 -16.50
N GLY A 38 0.17 11.82 -15.42
CA GLY A 38 -0.28 11.73 -14.05
C GLY A 38 -0.76 13.05 -13.47
N HIS A 39 -1.22 12.98 -12.23
CA HIS A 39 -1.68 14.13 -11.44
C HIS A 39 -0.69 14.43 -10.31
N ASP A 40 -0.61 15.69 -9.91
CA ASP A 40 0.12 16.09 -8.70
C ASP A 40 -0.53 15.44 -7.47
N PHE A 41 0.28 15.13 -6.46
CA PHE A 41 -0.19 14.60 -5.19
C PHE A 41 -0.53 15.73 -4.21
N CYS A 42 -1.54 15.50 -3.38
CA CYS A 42 -2.10 16.51 -2.48
C CYS A 42 -1.16 16.94 -1.33
N SER A 43 -0.01 16.29 -1.15
CA SER A 43 0.93 16.56 -0.05
C SER A 43 2.32 16.94 -0.57
N GLU A 44 2.79 18.13 -0.19
CA GLU A 44 4.12 18.65 -0.58
C GLU A 44 5.30 17.81 -0.07
N GLY A 45 5.07 16.91 0.90
CA GLY A 45 6.11 16.05 1.47
C GLY A 45 6.35 14.74 0.71
N VAL A 46 5.53 14.42 -0.29
CA VAL A 46 5.65 13.17 -1.06
C VAL A 46 6.14 13.52 -2.46
N THR A 47 7.37 13.09 -2.79
CA THR A 47 8.02 13.46 -4.06
C THR A 47 8.14 12.30 -5.04
N LYS A 48 7.84 11.07 -4.61
CA LYS A 48 7.98 9.86 -5.41
C LYS A 48 6.79 8.93 -5.26
N TYR A 49 6.69 8.00 -6.21
CA TYR A 49 5.71 6.91 -6.19
C TYR A 49 6.30 5.62 -6.78
N PHE A 50 5.64 4.51 -6.50
CA PHE A 50 5.91 3.22 -7.13
C PHE A 50 4.95 2.99 -8.29
N ALA A 51 5.46 2.55 -9.44
CA ALA A 51 4.68 2.21 -10.63
C ALA A 51 4.75 0.71 -10.92
N THR A 52 3.61 0.10 -11.22
CA THR A 52 3.54 -1.29 -11.70
C THR A 52 3.58 -1.37 -13.22
N SER A 53 3.82 -2.58 -13.73
CA SER A 53 3.92 -2.87 -15.15
C SER A 53 2.62 -3.50 -15.68
N PHE A 54 2.72 -4.23 -16.80
CA PHE A 54 1.61 -4.84 -17.52
C PHE A 54 1.22 -6.25 -17.03
N GLU A 55 2.05 -6.86 -16.19
CA GLU A 55 1.71 -8.05 -15.42
C GLU A 55 1.69 -7.69 -13.93
N LEU A 56 1.05 -8.55 -13.14
CA LEU A 56 0.86 -8.33 -11.71
C LEU A 56 2.18 -8.02 -11.00
N CYS A 57 2.20 -6.87 -10.32
CA CYS A 57 3.26 -6.51 -9.39
C CYS A 57 2.64 -6.33 -7.99
N LEU A 58 3.18 -7.03 -7.00
CA LEU A 58 2.74 -6.96 -5.60
C LEU A 58 3.95 -6.81 -4.69
N LYS A 59 3.84 -5.92 -3.72
CA LYS A 59 4.85 -5.75 -2.69
C LYS A 59 4.22 -5.75 -1.30
N ARG A 60 4.95 -6.31 -0.34
CA ARG A 60 4.50 -6.52 1.04
C ARG A 60 5.50 -5.98 2.04
N GLN A 61 5.00 -5.52 3.18
CA GLN A 61 5.80 -5.27 4.37
C GLN A 61 5.10 -5.89 5.57
N VAL A 62 5.85 -6.64 6.37
CA VAL A 62 5.38 -7.20 7.65
C VAL A 62 6.02 -6.41 8.78
N ILE A 63 5.20 -5.80 9.60
CA ILE A 63 5.60 -4.96 10.73
C ILE A 63 5.60 -5.83 11.99
N ASP A 64 6.74 -5.95 12.66
CA ASP A 64 6.85 -6.55 13.99
C ASP A 64 6.59 -5.47 15.05
N LEU A 65 5.46 -5.55 15.73
CA LEU A 65 5.02 -4.54 16.68
C LEU A 65 5.86 -4.53 17.96
N LEU A 66 6.37 -5.69 18.39
CA LEU A 66 7.25 -5.76 19.55
C LEU A 66 8.61 -5.13 19.23
N ALA A 67 9.13 -5.36 18.02
CA ALA A 67 10.37 -4.72 17.55
C ALA A 67 10.21 -3.20 17.34
N GLU A 68 9.00 -2.74 17.03
CA GLU A 68 8.65 -1.31 16.97
C GLU A 68 8.39 -0.69 18.36
N GLY A 69 8.51 -1.47 19.44
CA GLY A 69 8.52 -0.99 20.82
C GLY A 69 7.18 -1.02 21.54
N PHE A 70 6.15 -1.65 20.98
CA PHE A 70 4.87 -1.86 21.65
C PHE A 70 4.97 -3.05 22.63
N SER A 71 4.34 -2.94 23.81
CA SER A 71 4.24 -4.07 24.75
C SER A 71 3.07 -4.98 24.41
N SER A 72 3.14 -6.26 24.78
CA SER A 72 2.03 -7.19 24.62
C SER A 72 0.75 -6.69 25.29
N GLU A 73 0.84 -6.06 26.48
CA GLU A 73 -0.35 -5.53 27.16
C GLU A 73 -0.99 -4.37 26.38
N GLN A 74 -0.18 -3.51 25.76
CA GLN A 74 -0.67 -2.43 24.92
C GLN A 74 -1.41 -2.98 23.71
N LEU A 75 -0.86 -3.99 23.05
CA LEU A 75 -1.46 -4.59 21.85
C LEU A 75 -2.72 -5.41 22.18
N ASP A 76 -2.72 -6.12 23.32
CA ASP A 76 -3.85 -6.93 23.77
C ASP A 76 -5.04 -6.07 24.25
N ALA A 77 -4.80 -4.78 24.54
CA ALA A 77 -5.84 -3.77 24.76
C ALA A 77 -6.59 -3.35 23.48
N GLN A 78 -6.20 -3.88 22.32
CA GLN A 78 -6.83 -3.65 21.01
C GLN A 78 -6.82 -2.17 20.58
N PRO A 79 -5.65 -1.50 20.57
CA PRO A 79 -5.56 -0.13 20.11
C PRO A 79 -6.02 -0.01 18.65
N PRO A 80 -6.73 1.06 18.26
CA PRO A 80 -7.12 1.27 16.88
C PRO A 80 -5.89 1.23 15.95
N VAL A 81 -6.00 0.45 14.87
CA VAL A 81 -4.97 0.37 13.83
C VAL A 81 -5.54 1.00 12.58
N THR A 82 -5.00 2.15 12.19
CA THR A 82 -5.43 2.88 10.98
C THR A 82 -4.42 2.64 9.87
N VAL A 83 -4.93 2.19 8.73
CA VAL A 83 -4.15 1.92 7.51
C VAL A 83 -4.65 2.80 6.38
N GLN A 84 -3.71 3.42 5.68
CA GLN A 84 -3.99 4.27 4.55
C GLN A 84 -3.10 3.90 3.37
N ASP A 85 -3.61 4.07 2.17
CA ASP A 85 -2.82 3.99 0.95
C ASP A 85 -3.37 4.93 -0.11
N TRP A 86 -2.51 5.38 -1.01
CA TRP A 86 -2.90 6.21 -2.13
C TRP A 86 -2.54 5.54 -3.44
N TYR A 87 -3.49 5.52 -4.36
CA TYR A 87 -3.32 4.95 -5.68
C TYR A 87 -3.86 5.88 -6.77
N CYS A 88 -3.25 5.84 -7.95
CA CYS A 88 -3.74 6.52 -9.13
C CYS A 88 -3.40 5.74 -10.41
N GLY A 89 -3.98 6.17 -11.52
CA GLY A 89 -3.70 5.65 -12.86
C GLY A 89 -3.02 6.69 -13.74
N ARG A 90 -2.67 6.30 -14.96
CA ARG A 90 -2.32 7.25 -16.01
C ARG A 90 -3.58 7.67 -16.76
N THR A 91 -3.55 8.83 -17.40
CA THR A 91 -4.67 9.30 -18.24
C THR A 91 -4.67 8.72 -19.68
N ASP A 92 -3.71 7.87 -20.04
CA ASP A 92 -3.59 7.22 -21.35
C ASP A 92 -3.78 5.68 -21.32
N CYS A 93 -3.70 5.06 -20.14
CA CYS A 93 -3.88 3.63 -19.93
C CYS A 93 -4.62 3.32 -18.63
N GLY A 94 -5.54 2.36 -18.68
CA GLY A 94 -6.21 1.86 -17.50
C GLY A 94 -5.34 0.89 -16.71
N CYS A 95 -5.67 0.72 -15.44
CA CYS A 95 -4.96 -0.14 -14.52
C CYS A 95 -5.89 -0.75 -13.47
N THR A 96 -5.44 -1.82 -12.84
CA THR A 96 -6.09 -2.42 -11.68
C THR A 96 -5.25 -2.18 -10.42
N TYR A 97 -5.94 -1.99 -9.30
CA TYR A 97 -5.37 -1.84 -7.97
C TYR A 97 -5.96 -2.88 -7.03
N GLN A 98 -5.12 -3.46 -6.18
CA GLN A 98 -5.53 -4.34 -5.09
C GLN A 98 -4.67 -4.10 -3.85
N MET A 99 -5.29 -4.34 -2.70
CA MET A 99 -4.67 -4.18 -1.38
C MET A 99 -5.18 -5.26 -0.44
N THR A 100 -4.33 -5.73 0.46
CA THR A 100 -4.72 -6.63 1.54
C THR A 100 -3.89 -6.27 2.77
N VAL A 101 -4.59 -6.08 3.90
CA VAL A 101 -3.95 -5.84 5.20
C VAL A 101 -4.46 -6.88 6.19
N CYS A 102 -3.54 -7.55 6.87
CA CYS A 102 -3.87 -8.56 7.88
C CYS A 102 -3.25 -8.21 9.22
N LEU A 103 -4.06 -8.28 10.28
CA LEU A 103 -3.57 -8.33 11.65
C LEU A 103 -3.24 -9.78 11.97
N LEU A 104 -2.03 -10.04 12.45
CA LEU A 104 -1.51 -11.38 12.67
C LEU A 104 -1.11 -11.60 14.14
N ASP A 105 -1.29 -12.83 14.62
CA ASP A 105 -0.85 -13.27 15.94
C ASP A 105 0.64 -13.64 16.00
N GLU A 106 1.12 -14.14 17.14
CA GLU A 106 2.52 -14.58 17.32
C GLU A 106 2.93 -15.75 16.40
N ASN A 107 1.96 -16.53 15.91
CA ASN A 107 2.15 -17.66 15.01
C ASN A 107 1.98 -17.27 13.53
N HIS A 108 1.79 -15.97 13.25
CA HIS A 108 1.45 -15.43 11.93
C HIS A 108 0.08 -15.90 11.41
N GLU A 109 -0.83 -16.30 12.29
CA GLU A 109 -2.22 -16.59 11.94
C GLU A 109 -3.03 -15.30 11.85
N VAL A 110 -3.96 -15.25 10.89
CA VAL A 110 -4.80 -14.07 10.64
C VAL A 110 -5.85 -13.92 11.72
N ILE A 111 -5.81 -12.80 12.44
CA ILE A 111 -6.83 -12.38 13.41
C ILE A 111 -7.96 -11.66 12.67
N GLN A 112 -7.60 -10.67 11.85
CA GLN A 112 -8.54 -9.91 11.03
C GLN A 112 -7.88 -9.52 9.71
N GLU A 113 -8.67 -9.50 8.64
CA GLU A 113 -8.26 -9.13 7.30
C GLU A 113 -9.11 -7.98 6.79
N PHE A 114 -8.45 -6.99 6.18
CA PHE A 114 -9.07 -5.98 5.33
C PHE A 114 -8.61 -6.17 3.90
N ARG A 115 -9.55 -6.54 3.04
CA ARG A 115 -9.34 -6.72 1.61
C ARG A 115 -10.50 -6.08 0.84
N PRO A 116 -10.37 -4.81 0.43
CA PRO A 116 -11.37 -4.19 -0.43
C PRO A 116 -11.42 -4.88 -1.80
N ASP A 117 -12.55 -4.76 -2.48
CA ASP A 117 -12.66 -5.22 -3.87
C ASP A 117 -11.62 -4.52 -4.74
N SER A 118 -11.02 -5.28 -5.67
CA SER A 118 -10.05 -4.73 -6.62
C SER A 118 -10.69 -3.60 -7.43
N VAL A 119 -9.97 -2.48 -7.54
CA VAL A 119 -10.44 -1.30 -8.27
C VAL A 119 -9.86 -1.34 -9.68
N THR A 120 -10.68 -1.03 -10.69
CA THR A 120 -10.20 -0.78 -12.05
C THR A 120 -10.37 0.70 -12.35
N LEU A 121 -9.30 1.35 -12.80
CA LEU A 121 -9.32 2.73 -13.28
C LEU A 121 -9.28 2.70 -14.80
N ASP A 122 -10.26 3.32 -15.44
CA ASP A 122 -10.33 3.44 -16.89
C ASP A 122 -10.29 4.93 -17.30
N PRO A 123 -9.25 5.39 -18.02
CA PRO A 123 -9.15 6.79 -18.46
C PRO A 123 -10.32 7.30 -19.30
N ASP A 124 -11.09 6.40 -19.92
CA ASP A 124 -12.28 6.77 -20.69
C ASP A 124 -13.47 7.14 -19.79
N CYS A 125 -13.46 6.72 -18.51
CA CYS A 125 -14.57 6.87 -17.56
C CYS A 125 -14.17 7.52 -16.22
N ASP A 126 -12.90 7.51 -15.86
CA ASP A 126 -12.32 8.00 -14.62
C ASP A 126 -11.37 9.18 -14.88
N ASP A 127 -11.21 10.05 -13.88
CA ASP A 127 -10.21 11.11 -13.90
C ASP A 127 -8.77 10.60 -13.71
N CYS A 128 -8.62 9.34 -13.28
CA CYS A 128 -7.35 8.69 -12.92
C CYS A 128 -6.54 9.45 -11.87
N SER A 129 -7.18 10.30 -11.08
CA SER A 129 -6.53 11.08 -10.02
C SER A 129 -6.16 10.23 -8.81
N TRP A 130 -5.38 10.78 -7.89
CA TRP A 130 -5.02 10.11 -6.64
C TRP A 130 -6.24 9.90 -5.76
N LYS A 131 -6.51 8.63 -5.45
CA LYS A 131 -7.59 8.18 -4.56
C LYS A 131 -6.99 7.59 -3.29
N GLU A 132 -7.60 7.91 -2.16
CA GLU A 132 -7.23 7.37 -0.86
C GLU A 132 -8.05 6.11 -0.54
N VAL A 133 -7.38 5.08 -0.02
CA VAL A 133 -8.01 4.01 0.75
C VAL A 133 -7.67 4.23 2.21
N ASN A 134 -8.67 4.18 3.07
CA ASN A 134 -8.49 4.30 4.52
C ASN A 134 -9.35 3.27 5.23
N HIS A 135 -8.77 2.57 6.20
CA HIS A 135 -9.47 1.61 7.05
C HIS A 135 -8.91 1.65 8.47
N THR A 136 -9.79 1.55 9.47
CA THR A 136 -9.39 1.43 10.87
C THR A 136 -9.92 0.11 11.42
N PHE A 137 -9.02 -0.75 11.86
CA PHE A 137 -9.37 -1.95 12.59
C PHE A 137 -9.69 -1.60 14.04
N SER A 138 -10.81 -2.12 14.54
CA SER A 138 -11.22 -2.07 15.94
C SER A 138 -11.84 -3.40 16.34
N ASP A 139 -11.87 -3.68 17.64
CA ASP A 139 -12.56 -4.84 18.21
C ASP A 139 -12.13 -6.19 17.59
N TYR A 140 -10.86 -6.32 17.21
CA TYR A 140 -10.29 -7.49 16.52
C TYR A 140 -9.88 -8.64 17.46
N GLY A 141 -9.94 -8.43 18.78
CA GLY A 141 -9.49 -9.39 19.78
C GLY A 141 -8.01 -9.25 20.15
N PRO A 142 -7.59 -9.80 21.29
CA PRO A 142 -6.20 -9.73 21.75
C PRO A 142 -5.28 -10.61 20.89
N GLY A 143 -3.97 -10.44 21.07
CA GLY A 143 -2.96 -11.31 20.46
C GLY A 143 -2.31 -10.77 19.19
N MET A 144 -2.67 -9.58 18.71
CA MET A 144 -2.00 -8.94 17.57
C MET A 144 -0.51 -8.72 17.88
N ARG A 145 0.37 -9.24 17.03
CA ARG A 145 1.83 -9.08 17.11
C ARG A 145 2.45 -8.56 15.83
N PHE A 146 1.84 -8.86 14.68
CA PHE A 146 2.31 -8.35 13.40
C PHE A 146 1.18 -7.73 12.58
N ILE A 147 1.57 -6.84 11.67
CA ILE A 147 0.68 -6.30 10.64
C ILE A 147 1.33 -6.58 9.29
N SER A 148 0.63 -7.32 8.43
CA SER A 148 1.02 -7.53 7.04
C SER A 148 0.30 -6.52 6.16
N PHE A 149 1.03 -5.71 5.42
CA PHE A 149 0.50 -4.75 4.45
C PHE A 149 0.99 -5.15 3.06
N GLU A 150 0.06 -5.46 2.15
CA GLU A 150 0.36 -5.83 0.76
C GLU A 150 -0.51 -5.02 -0.20
N HIS A 151 0.09 -4.54 -1.28
CA HIS A 151 -0.64 -3.84 -2.33
C HIS A 151 0.07 -3.95 -3.69
N GLY A 152 -0.66 -3.57 -4.74
CA GLY A 152 -0.14 -3.42 -6.08
C GLY A 152 -1.21 -3.62 -7.13
N GLY A 153 -0.82 -4.13 -8.29
CA GLY A 153 -1.70 -4.27 -9.44
C GLY A 153 -0.95 -4.30 -10.75
N GLN A 154 -1.64 -3.98 -11.84
CA GLN A 154 -1.10 -4.06 -13.20
C GLN A 154 -1.87 -3.14 -14.16
N ASP A 155 -1.39 -2.99 -15.38
CA ASP A 155 -2.15 -2.33 -16.45
C ASP A 155 -3.33 -3.19 -16.95
N THR A 156 -4.20 -2.59 -17.78
CA THR A 156 -5.29 -3.30 -18.47
C THR A 156 -5.07 -3.46 -19.98
N LYS A 157 -4.04 -2.81 -20.55
CA LYS A 157 -3.80 -2.78 -22.01
C LYS A 157 -2.63 -3.65 -22.47
N PHE A 158 -1.90 -4.28 -21.55
CA PHE A 158 -0.71 -5.08 -21.80
C PHE A 158 0.38 -4.31 -22.56
N TRP A 159 0.63 -3.07 -22.16
CA TRP A 159 1.61 -2.19 -22.80
C TRP A 159 2.96 -2.32 -22.10
N ASP A 160 4.00 -2.64 -22.87
CA ASP A 160 5.36 -2.75 -22.31
C ASP A 160 5.81 -1.42 -21.69
N GLY A 161 6.28 -1.47 -20.45
CA GLY A 161 6.63 -0.31 -19.62
C GLY A 161 5.82 -0.25 -18.32
N TRP A 162 5.63 0.97 -17.80
CA TRP A 162 5.01 1.25 -16.49
C TRP A 162 3.68 1.98 -16.66
N PHE A 163 2.71 1.25 -17.22
CA PHE A 163 1.36 1.74 -17.44
C PHE A 163 0.35 1.24 -16.41
N GLY A 164 0.81 0.48 -15.41
CA GLY A 164 -0.02 -0.02 -14.34
C GLY A 164 -0.34 1.03 -13.27
N VAL A 165 -0.85 0.54 -12.14
CA VAL A 165 -1.22 1.40 -11.01
C VAL A 165 0.02 2.05 -10.40
N ARG A 166 -0.15 3.30 -9.97
CA ARG A 166 0.83 4.03 -9.17
C ARG A 166 0.39 4.07 -7.73
N VAL A 167 1.29 3.80 -6.79
CA VAL A 167 1.00 3.80 -5.36
C VAL A 167 2.05 4.60 -4.57
N THR A 168 1.63 5.32 -3.54
CA THR A 168 2.53 6.08 -2.65
C THR A 168 1.82 6.44 -1.34
N GLY A 169 2.54 7.05 -0.41
CA GLY A 169 1.94 7.65 0.79
C GLY A 169 1.30 6.63 1.74
N SER A 170 1.69 5.35 1.62
CA SER A 170 1.16 4.27 2.44
C SER A 170 1.44 4.51 3.93
N SER A 171 0.47 4.28 4.79
CA SER A 171 0.64 4.42 6.22
C SER A 171 -0.01 3.31 7.02
N VAL A 172 0.64 2.93 8.11
CA VAL A 172 0.06 2.10 9.17
C VAL A 172 0.37 2.80 10.48
N THR A 173 -0.66 3.13 11.25
CA THR A 173 -0.54 3.85 12.52
C THR A 173 -1.34 3.15 13.60
N ILE A 174 -0.82 3.16 14.83
CA ILE A 174 -1.47 2.59 16.00
C ILE A 174 -1.64 3.69 17.04
N GLU A 175 -2.85 3.81 17.58
CA GLU A 175 -3.18 4.76 18.65
C GLU A 175 -3.23 4.04 20.00
N VAL A 176 -2.12 4.14 20.77
CA VAL A 176 -1.95 3.55 22.10
C VAL A 176 -1.97 4.61 23.19
#